data_AF-A0AAE8FB50-F1
#
_entry.id   AF-A0AAE8FB50-F1
#
_cell.length_a   1.000
_cell.length_b   1.000
_cell.length_c   1.000
_cell.angle_alpha   90.00
_cell.angle_beta   90.00
_cell.angle_gamma   90.00
#
_symmetry.space_group_name_H-M   'P 1'
#
loop_
_entity.id
_entity.type
_entity.pdbx_description
1 polymer ?
#
loop_
_entity_poly.entity_id
_entity_poly.type
_entity_poly.pdbx_seq_one_letter_code
_entity_poly.pdbx_strand_id
1 'polypeptide(L)' 'MLRRHDGIAQVQSLLERVPRAQAKPDDVLDALVACWSAQRVAAGIADSLPAVMERDACGLRTGIYY' A
#
# COMPACT_ATOMS: atom_id res chain seq x y z
N MET A 1 -0.88 -4.60 12.91
CA MET A 1 -1.89 -4.84 11.85
C MET A 1 -3.01 -3.84 12.08
N LEU A 2 -3.16 -2.83 11.22
CA LEU A 2 -4.19 -1.78 11.37
C LEU A 2 -5.59 -2.38 11.21
N ARG A 3 -6.19 -2.83 12.30
CA ARG A 3 -7.60 -3.21 12.36
C ARG A 3 -8.20 -2.58 13.61
N ARG A 4 -9.29 -1.83 13.41
CA ARG A 4 -10.07 -1.08 14.42
C ARG A 4 -9.39 0.22 14.87
N HIS A 5 -10.17 1.11 15.48
CA HIS A 5 -9.97 2.55 15.72
C HIS A 5 -8.54 3.03 16.05
N ASP A 6 -7.68 2.16 16.58
CA ASP A 6 -6.25 2.38 16.85
C ASP A 6 -5.41 2.66 15.59
N GLY A 7 -5.89 2.25 14.42
CA GLY A 7 -5.16 2.43 13.16
C GLY A 7 -4.96 3.89 12.75
N ILE A 8 -5.97 4.74 12.94
CA ILE A 8 -5.88 6.16 12.59
C ILE A 8 -4.87 6.86 13.51
N ALA A 9 -4.93 6.58 14.82
CA ALA A 9 -3.99 7.14 15.79
C ALA A 9 -2.54 6.72 15.50
N GLN A 10 -2.32 5.46 15.08
CA GLN A 10 -0.99 4.98 14.68
C GLN A 10 -0.48 5.68 13.41
N VAL A 11 -1.34 5.90 12.42
CA VAL A 11 -0.99 6.65 11.20
C VAL A 11 -0.64 8.10 11.54
N GLN A 12 -1.44 8.77 12.37
CA GLN A 12 -1.18 10.13 12.83
C GLN A 12 0.17 10.23 13.55
N SER A 13 0.43 9.32 14.50
CA SER A 13 1.71 9.27 15.20
C SER A 13 2.90 9.07 14.25
N LEU A 14 2.73 8.27 13.19
CA LEU A 14 3.79 8.10 12.18
C LEU A 14 4.02 9.39 11.37
N LEU A 15 2.96 10.06 10.95
CA LEU A 15 3.03 11.31 10.20
C LEU A 15 3.73 12.43 11.00
N GLU A 16 3.53 12.47 12.31
CA GLU A 16 4.21 13.42 13.21
C GLU A 16 5.70 13.10 13.39
N ARG A 17 6.08 11.82 13.30
CA ARG A 17 7.46 11.35 13.48
C ARG A 17 8.33 11.51 12.25
N VAL A 18 7.74 11.56 11.06
CA VAL A 18 8.49 11.70 9.80
C VAL A 18 8.74 13.18 9.51
N PRO A 19 10.00 13.64 9.44
CA PRO A 19 10.29 15.03 9.10
C PRO A 19 9.78 15.35 7.69
N ARG A 20 9.02 16.45 7.55
CA ARG A 20 8.48 16.89 6.25
C ARG A 20 9.54 17.20 5.20
N ALA A 21 10.78 17.46 5.63
CA ALA A 21 11.92 17.64 4.73
C ALA A 21 12.39 16.33 4.07
N GLN A 22 12.05 15.17 4.64
CA GLN A 22 12.42 13.85 4.12
C GLN A 22 11.29 13.25 3.27
N ALA A 23 10.05 13.40 3.71
CA ALA A 23 8.87 12.87 3.02
C ALA A 23 7.64 13.72 3.37
N LYS A 24 6.78 13.95 2.38
CA LYS A 24 5.49 14.60 2.59
C LYS A 24 4.49 13.59 3.20
N PRO A 25 3.37 14.06 3.78
CA PRO A 25 2.39 13.17 4.37
C PRO A 25 1.84 12.09 3.41
N ASP A 26 1.64 12.43 2.14
CA ASP A 26 1.24 11.51 1.08
C ASP A 26 2.29 10.41 0.85
N ASP A 27 3.58 10.76 0.78
CA ASP A 27 4.66 9.77 0.64
C ASP A 27 4.64 8.72 1.77
N VAL A 28 4.35 9.15 3.00
CA VAL A 28 4.24 8.24 4.17
C VAL A 28 3.01 7.34 4.06
N LEU A 29 1.88 7.88 3.61
CA LEU A 29 0.66 7.10 3.39
C LEU A 29 0.85 6.09 2.26
N ASP A 30 1.50 6.48 1.17
CA ASP A 30 1.82 5.61 0.03
C ASP A 30 2.72 4.46 0.46
N ALA A 31 3.74 4.73 1.29
CA ALA A 31 4.59 3.68 1.85
C ALA A 31 3.81 2.71 2.75
N LEU A 32 2.89 3.22 3.57
CA LEU A 32 2.03 2.38 4.41
C LEU A 32 1.12 1.48 3.55
N VAL A 33 0.52 2.02 2.49
CA VAL A 33 -0.31 1.25 1.55
C VAL A 33 0.53 0.21 0.83
N ALA A 34 1.72 0.56 0.33
CA ALA A 34 2.62 -0.38 -0.32
C ALA A 34 3.01 -1.54 0.60
N CYS A 35 3.32 -1.26 1.87
CA CYS A 35 3.60 -2.31 2.87
C CYS A 35 2.37 -3.19 3.14
N TRP A 36 1.18 -2.61 3.23
CA TRP A 36 -0.07 -3.35 3.42
C TRP A 36 -0.38 -4.26 2.24
N SER A 37 -0.27 -3.76 1.01
CA SER A 37 -0.45 -4.53 -0.22
C SER A 37 0.57 -5.67 -0.31
N ALA A 38 1.86 -5.39 -0.03
CA ALA A 38 2.92 -6.39 -0.06
C ALA A 38 2.65 -7.55 0.92
N GLN A 39 2.13 -7.27 2.12
CA GLN A 39 1.75 -8.30 3.08
C GLN A 39 0.64 -9.21 2.55
N ARG A 40 -0.35 -8.64 1.86
CA ARG A 40 -1.47 -9.40 1.28
C ARG A 40 -1.04 -10.22 0.07
N VAL A 41 -0.16 -9.67 -0.77
CA VAL A 41 0.45 -10.39 -1.89
C VAL A 41 1.26 -11.58 -1.37
N ALA A 42 2.12 -11.37 -0.36
CA ALA A 42 2.91 -12.43 0.25
C ALA A 42 2.05 -13.52 0.90
N ALA A 43 0.90 -13.15 1.48
CA ALA A 43 -0.05 -14.08 2.06
C ALA A 43 -0.96 -14.77 1.01
N GLY A 44 -0.87 -14.41 -0.28
CA GLY A 44 -1.71 -14.99 -1.33
C GLY A 44 -3.18 -14.58 -1.25
N ILE A 45 -3.50 -13.48 -0.57
CA ILE A 45 -4.87 -12.98 -0.36
C ILE A 45 -5.10 -11.59 -0.95
N ALA A 46 -4.14 -11.09 -1.73
CA ALA A 46 -4.29 -9.83 -2.43
C ALA A 46 -5.30 -9.95 -3.57
N ASP A 47 -6.08 -8.89 -3.75
CA ASP A 47 -6.95 -8.72 -4.89
C ASP A 47 -6.22 -7.92 -5.97
N SER A 48 -6.77 -7.87 -7.19
CA SER A 48 -6.19 -7.09 -8.29
C SER A 48 -7.18 -6.20 -9.03
N LEU A 49 -6.67 -5.10 -9.57
CA LEU A 49 -7.36 -4.23 -10.52
C LEU A 49 -6.56 -4.14 -11.83
N PRO A 50 -7.16 -4.50 -13.00
CA PRO A 50 -8.47 -5.13 -13.15
C PRO A 50 -8.52 -6.54 -12.51
N ALA A 51 -9.72 -7.03 -12.24
CA ALA A 51 -9.93 -8.37 -11.65
C ALA A 51 -9.38 -9.48 -12.55
N VAL A 52 -9.45 -9.29 -13.87
CA VAL A 52 -8.79 -10.15 -14.87
C VAL A 52 -7.57 -9.43 -15.41
N MET A 53 -6.40 -9.98 -15.09
CA MET A 53 -5.13 -9.38 -15.46
C MET A 53 -4.72 -9.79 -16.88
N GLU A 54 -4.75 -8.85 -17.81
CA GLU A 54 -4.17 -9.06 -19.14
C GLU A 54 -2.65 -8.90 -19.12
N ARG A 55 -2.02 -9.37 -20.19
CA ARG A 55 -0.60 -9.14 -20.44
C ARG A 55 -0.45 -8.15 -21.59
N ASP A 56 0.48 -7.22 -21.44
CA ASP A 56 0.85 -6.32 -22.52
C ASP A 56 1.67 -7.02 -23.61
N ALA A 57 2.05 -6.27 -24.65
CA ALA A 57 2.87 -6.76 -25.76
C ALA A 57 4.26 -7.27 -25.33
N CYS A 58 4.74 -6.87 -24.15
CA CYS A 58 5.99 -7.34 -23.55
C CYS A 58 5.80 -8.57 -22.66
N GLY A 59 4.56 -9.05 -22.50
CA GLY A 59 4.21 -10.16 -21.62
C GLY A 59 4.11 -9.78 -20.14
N LEU A 60 4.14 -8.49 -19.79
CA LEU A 60 4.03 -8.01 -18.42
C LEU A 60 2.55 -7.93 -18.00
N ARG A 61 2.28 -8.25 -16.73
CA ARG A 61 0.93 -8.13 -16.15
C ARG A 61 0.59 -6.66 -15.94
N THR A 62 -0.54 -6.23 -16.48
CA THR A 62 -0.97 -4.82 -16.41
C THR A 62 -2.01 -4.62 -15.32
N GLY A 63 -1.60 -4.69 -14.05
CA GLY A 63 -2.52 -4.32 -12.99
C GLY A 63 -1.91 -4.19 -11.61
N ILE A 64 -2.75 -3.70 -10.72
CA ILE A 64 -2.42 -3.24 -9.38
C ILE A 64 -2.88 -4.30 -8.40
N TYR A 65 -2.01 -4.71 -7.49
CA TYR A 65 -2.32 -5.66 -6.42
C TYR A 65 -2.49 -4.95 -5.08
N TYR A 66 -3.45 -5.41 -4.28
CA TYR A 66 -3.69 -4.84 -2.94
C TYR A 66 -4.19 -5.84 -1.89
#